data_AF-A0A3D6DXS8-F1
#
_entry.id   AF-A0A3D6DXS8-F1
#
_cell.length_a   1.000
_cell.length_b   1.000
_cell.length_c   1.000
_cell.angle_alpha   90.00
_cell.angle_beta   90.00
_cell.angle_gamma   90.00
#
_symmetry.space_group_name_H-M   'P 1'
#
loop_
_entity.id
_entity.type
_entity.pdbx_description
1 polymer ?
#
loop_
_entity_poly.entity_id
_entity_poly.type
_entity_poly.pdbx_seq_one_letter_code
_entity_poly.pdbx_strand_id
1 'polypeptide(L)'
;IPAPRTIFRQVCRLPAAHSLLIDRSGVHALRHWPLHFEEQNAPPFAAARDTFRHLIRDGIAEELAGHERVGAFLSGGTDSSTV
;
A
#
# COMPACT_ATOMS: atom_id res chain seq x y z
N ILE A 1 -0.21 17.20 -0.65
CA ILE A 1 -0.94 17.45 -1.93
C ILE A 1 -1.26 16.09 -2.56
N PRO A 2 -2.53 15.66 -2.58
CA PRO A 2 -2.93 14.39 -3.19
C PRO A 2 -2.64 14.35 -4.68
N ALA A 3 -2.32 13.17 -5.22
CA ALA A 3 -2.23 12.96 -6.65
C ALA A 3 -3.57 13.36 -7.34
N PRO A 4 -3.54 13.90 -8.57
CA PRO A 4 -2.35 14.08 -9.41
C PRO A 4 -1.55 15.37 -9.14
N ARG A 5 -1.95 16.18 -8.15
CA ARG A 5 -1.38 17.50 -7.93
C ARG A 5 0.02 17.42 -7.32
N THR A 6 0.86 18.39 -7.66
CA THR A 6 2.16 18.65 -7.03
C THR A 6 2.31 20.14 -6.72
N ILE A 7 3.40 20.55 -6.06
CA ILE A 7 3.72 21.98 -5.84
C ILE A 7 4.22 22.69 -7.11
N PHE A 8 4.58 21.94 -8.16
CA PHE A 8 5.16 22.49 -9.38
C PHE A 8 4.12 22.60 -10.49
N ARG A 9 4.19 23.68 -11.28
CA ARG A 9 3.34 23.83 -12.46
C ARG A 9 3.71 22.77 -13.50
N GLN A 10 2.69 22.19 -14.13
CA GLN A 10 2.82 21.19 -15.19
C GLN A 10 3.53 19.87 -14.78
N VAL A 11 3.79 19.65 -13.50
CA VAL A 11 4.27 18.37 -12.97
C VAL A 11 3.12 17.68 -12.25
N CYS A 12 2.76 16.50 -12.74
CA CYS A 12 1.69 15.69 -12.19
C CYS A 12 2.25 14.39 -11.60
N ARG A 13 1.66 13.92 -10.50
CA ARG A 13 1.94 12.59 -9.92
C ARG A 13 0.96 11.58 -10.48
N LEU A 14 1.43 10.39 -10.88
CA LEU A 14 0.54 9.30 -11.25
C LEU A 14 -0.33 8.92 -10.03
N PRO A 15 -1.66 8.84 -10.15
CA PRO A 15 -2.51 8.38 -9.06
C PRO A 15 -2.18 6.93 -8.68
N ALA A 16 -2.36 6.58 -7.40
CA ALA A 16 -2.16 5.21 -6.94
C ALA A 16 -3.06 4.23 -7.73
N ALA A 17 -2.58 3.00 -7.92
CA ALA A 17 -3.27 1.96 -8.68
C ALA A 17 -3.62 2.33 -10.13
N HIS A 18 -2.92 3.31 -10.71
CA HIS A 18 -2.98 3.63 -12.13
C HIS A 18 -1.66 3.30 -12.83
N SER A 19 -1.77 2.97 -14.11
CA SER A 19 -0.66 2.84 -15.05
C SER A 19 -0.75 3.95 -16.10
N LEU A 20 0.39 4.28 -16.70
CA LEU A 20 0.48 5.26 -17.79
C LEU A 20 0.82 4.54 -19.09
N LEU A 21 -0.01 4.70 -20.11
CA LEU A 21 0.25 4.27 -21.47
C LEU A 21 0.56 5.52 -22.31
N ILE A 22 1.69 5.52 -23.01
CA ILE A 22 2.07 6.61 -23.92
C ILE A 22 2.14 6.03 -25.33
N ASP A 23 1.35 6.59 -26.24
CA ASP A 23 1.32 6.18 -27.64
C ASP A 23 1.22 7.41 -28.57
N ARG A 24 1.02 7.17 -29.87
CA ARG A 24 0.94 8.25 -30.89
C ARG A 24 -0.24 9.21 -30.68
N SER A 25 -1.27 8.79 -29.95
CA SER A 25 -2.44 9.60 -29.61
C SER A 25 -2.27 10.38 -28.30
N GLY A 26 -1.19 10.15 -27.56
CA GLY A 26 -0.84 10.91 -26.36
C GLY A 26 -0.67 10.02 -25.13
N VAL A 27 -1.08 10.56 -23.98
CA VAL A 27 -0.86 9.97 -22.65
C VAL A 27 -2.20 9.52 -22.07
N HIS A 28 -2.28 8.25 -21.70
CA HIS A 28 -3.48 7.61 -21.16
C HIS A 28 -3.21 7.06 -19.77
N ALA A 29 -3.95 7.54 -18.76
CA ALA A 29 -3.89 6.99 -17.41
C ALA A 29 -5.01 5.97 -17.23
N LEU A 30 -4.67 4.76 -16.83
CA LEU A 30 -5.61 3.63 -16.67
C LEU A 30 -5.52 3.11 -15.25
N ARG A 31 -6.65 3.04 -14.52
CA ARG A 31 -6.69 2.36 -13.23
C ARG A 31 -6.57 0.86 -13.47
N HIS A 32 -5.48 0.24 -13.05
CA HIS A 32 -5.27 -1.20 -13.20
C HIS A 32 -5.78 -2.00 -12.00
N TRP A 33 -5.94 -1.37 -10.84
CA TRP A 33 -6.44 -2.05 -9.64
C TRP A 33 -7.44 -1.18 -8.87
N PRO A 34 -8.72 -1.59 -8.79
CA PRO A 34 -9.69 -0.94 -7.91
C PRO A 34 -9.61 -1.54 -6.50
N LEU A 35 -9.50 -0.68 -5.48
CA LEU A 35 -9.66 -1.10 -4.09
C LEU A 35 -11.15 -1.25 -3.77
N HIS A 36 -11.53 -2.44 -3.29
CA HIS A 36 -12.90 -2.76 -2.89
C HIS A 36 -12.96 -2.97 -1.38
N PHE A 37 -13.91 -2.31 -0.71
CA PHE A 37 -14.15 -2.45 0.72
C PHE A 37 -15.50 -3.11 0.94
N GLU A 38 -15.53 -4.19 1.73
CA GLU A 38 -16.74 -4.90 2.12
C GLU A 38 -17.00 -4.69 3.62
N GLU A 39 -17.67 -3.59 3.97
CA GLU A 39 -17.88 -3.18 5.37
C GLU A 39 -18.81 -4.12 6.15
N GLN A 40 -19.61 -4.93 5.46
CA GLN A 40 -20.54 -5.89 6.07
C GLN A 40 -19.84 -7.19 6.51
N ASN A 41 -18.58 -7.38 6.15
CA ASN A 41 -17.81 -8.55 6.56
C ASN A 41 -17.31 -8.38 8.00
N ALA A 42 -18.00 -9.01 8.95
CA ALA A 42 -17.70 -8.92 10.38
C ALA A 42 -17.36 -10.31 10.97
N PRO A 43 -16.15 -10.84 10.73
CA PRO A 43 -15.74 -12.11 11.33
C PRO A 43 -15.69 -12.01 12.86
N PRO A 44 -15.86 -13.14 13.59
CA PRO A 44 -15.67 -13.15 15.04
C PRO A 44 -14.30 -12.59 15.42
N PHE A 45 -14.24 -11.81 16.50
CA PHE A 45 -13.01 -11.10 16.90
C PHE A 45 -11.78 -12.02 17.00
N ALA A 46 -11.93 -13.23 17.54
CA ALA A 46 -10.84 -14.17 17.65
C ALA A 46 -10.23 -14.54 16.28
N ALA A 47 -11.08 -14.80 15.28
CA ALA A 47 -10.65 -15.08 13.92
C ALA A 47 -10.01 -13.85 13.27
N ALA A 48 -10.63 -12.66 13.42
CA ALA A 48 -10.09 -11.42 12.89
C ALA A 48 -8.69 -11.10 13.45
N ARG A 49 -8.51 -11.28 14.76
CA ARG A 49 -7.24 -11.10 15.48
C ARG A 49 -6.16 -12.03 14.95
N ASP A 50 -6.50 -13.30 14.74
CA ASP A 50 -5.54 -14.30 14.28
C ASP A 50 -5.15 -14.07 12.82
N THR A 51 -6.12 -13.75 11.96
CA THR A 51 -5.87 -13.33 10.57
C THR A 51 -5.01 -12.07 10.51
N PHE A 52 -5.31 -11.05 11.29
CA PHE A 52 -4.52 -9.80 11.32
C PHE A 52 -3.06 -10.07 11.66
N ARG A 53 -2.80 -10.87 12.70
CA ARG A 53 -1.43 -11.23 13.09
C ARG A 53 -0.72 -12.09 12.05
N HIS A 54 -1.44 -12.93 11.33
CA HIS A 54 -0.88 -13.72 10.24
C HIS A 54 -0.46 -12.82 9.08
N LEU A 55 -1.36 -11.95 8.61
CA LEU A 55 -1.10 -11.01 7.51
C LEU A 55 0.09 -10.10 7.79
N ILE A 56 0.23 -9.60 9.02
CA ILE A 56 1.41 -8.80 9.40
C ILE A 56 2.69 -9.61 9.28
N ARG A 57 2.71 -10.85 9.83
CA ARG A 57 3.91 -11.70 9.78
C ARG A 57 4.28 -12.08 8.36
N ASP A 58 3.30 -12.40 7.54
CA ASP A 58 3.51 -12.77 6.15
C ASP A 58 4.06 -11.60 5.35
N GLY A 59 3.47 -10.40 5.50
CA GLY A 59 3.97 -9.18 4.86
C GLY A 59 5.40 -8.84 5.27
N ILE A 60 5.73 -8.99 6.56
CA ILE A 60 7.12 -8.84 7.02
C ILE A 60 8.02 -9.91 6.39
N ALA A 61 7.61 -11.18 6.37
CA ALA A 61 8.42 -12.25 5.78
C ALA A 61 8.70 -12.03 4.29
N GLU A 62 7.72 -11.53 3.53
CA GLU A 62 7.87 -11.16 2.12
C GLU A 62 8.86 -10.00 1.93
N GLU A 63 8.75 -8.94 2.74
CA GLU A 63 9.67 -7.78 2.69
C GLU A 63 11.09 -8.14 3.13
N LEU A 64 11.26 -9.11 4.03
CA LEU A 64 12.57 -9.59 4.47
C LEU A 64 13.22 -10.56 3.48
N ALA A 65 12.48 -11.08 2.51
CA ALA A 65 12.99 -12.08 1.57
C ALA A 65 14.19 -11.56 0.78
N GLY A 66 15.34 -12.23 0.93
CA GLY A 66 16.59 -11.84 0.27
C GLY A 66 17.44 -10.81 1.04
N HIS A 67 17.04 -10.43 2.26
CA HIS A 67 17.80 -9.53 3.12
C HIS A 67 18.46 -10.27 4.29
N GLU A 68 19.79 -10.22 4.39
CA GLU A 68 20.54 -10.83 5.51
C GLU A 68 20.58 -9.94 6.77
N ARG A 69 20.40 -8.62 6.60
CA ARG A 69 20.41 -7.64 7.68
C ARG A 69 19.33 -6.60 7.44
N VAL A 70 18.50 -6.37 8.44
CA VAL A 70 17.39 -5.42 8.40
C VAL A 70 17.36 -4.56 9.66
N GLY A 71 16.75 -3.39 9.56
CA GLY A 71 16.53 -2.47 10.67
C GLY A 71 15.10 -1.94 10.65
N ALA A 72 14.66 -1.42 11.79
CA ALA A 72 13.31 -0.86 11.96
C ALA A 72 13.37 0.58 12.50
N PHE A 73 12.43 1.41 12.06
CA PHE A 73 12.24 2.75 12.60
C PHE A 73 11.28 2.68 13.79
N LEU A 74 11.79 2.94 15.00
CA LEU A 74 11.03 2.84 16.24
C LEU A 74 10.68 4.25 16.77
N SER A 75 9.39 4.52 16.95
CA SER A 75 8.90 5.79 17.52
C SER A 75 8.24 5.63 18.90
N GLY A 76 8.04 4.38 19.35
CA GLY A 76 7.34 4.03 20.59
C GLY A 76 5.81 3.94 20.44
N GLY A 77 5.27 4.19 19.25
CA GLY A 77 3.85 3.95 18.93
C GLY A 77 3.57 2.47 18.67
N THR A 78 2.29 2.07 18.80
CA THR A 78 1.84 0.68 18.58
C THR A 78 2.28 0.14 17.22
N ASP A 79 2.09 0.92 16.15
CA ASP A 79 2.40 0.48 14.79
C ASP A 79 3.90 0.21 14.61
N SER A 80 4.74 1.20 14.95
CA SER A 80 6.20 1.06 14.85
C SER A 80 6.79 0.00 15.79
N SER A 81 6.08 -0.34 16.87
CA SER A 81 6.54 -1.38 17.82
C SER A 81 6.04 -2.77 17.42
N THR A 82 5.08 -2.84 16.49
CA THR A 82 4.54 -4.10 15.95
C THR A 82 5.38 -4.62 14.79
N VAL A 83 6.02 -3.72 14.03
CA VAL A 83 6.97 -4.01 12.94
C VAL A 83 8.38 -4.16 13.50
#